data_AF-A0A935AFU6-F1
#
_entry.id   AF-A0A935AFU6-F1
#
_cell.length_a   1.000
_cell.length_b   1.000
_cell.length_c   1.000
_cell.angle_alpha   90.00
_cell.angle_beta   90.00
_cell.angle_gamma   90.00
#
_symmetry.space_group_name_H-M   'P 1'
#
loop_
_entity.id
_entity.type
_entity.pdbx_description
1 polymer ?
#
loop_
_entity_poly.entity_id
_entity_poly.type
_entity_poly.pdbx_seq_one_letter_code
_entity_poly.pdbx_strand_id
1 'polypeptide(L)'
;MVRTAKENILAGDIFQVVLSQRFTRETNVEPFDVYRAVRRLNPSPYMFFFDFGTVDGEPLYLCGSSPEMFVRLEGRTASLRPIAGTRPRGKDNAADDALAQELLADPKERAEHVMLVDLGRNDLGRVCEYGTVRVSDFFTVEKYSHVMHIVSHVEGKLKPELTAFDLVRAAFPAGTVSGAPKVRAMEIIADLEPDARGAYAGMVGYFGFDGAMDTCLAIRTMVGRGNTVSVQAGAGIVADSNPTAEFQETVNKASAMLKAIDVAESNS
;
A
#
# COMPACT_ATOMS: atom_id res chain seq x y z
N MET A 1 -14.53 11.70 -10.21
CA MET A 1 -13.57 10.59 -9.95
C MET A 1 -14.27 9.24 -9.91
N VAL A 2 -14.88 8.78 -8.80
CA VAL A 2 -15.41 7.40 -8.70
C VAL A 2 -16.41 7.04 -9.80
N ARG A 3 -17.42 7.89 -10.07
CA ARG A 3 -18.41 7.62 -11.13
C ARG A 3 -17.75 7.46 -12.52
N THR A 4 -16.80 8.33 -12.86
CA THR A 4 -16.03 8.28 -14.11
C THR A 4 -15.16 7.03 -14.20
N ALA A 5 -14.51 6.62 -13.11
CA ALA A 5 -13.76 5.37 -13.06
C ALA A 5 -14.68 4.15 -13.31
N LYS A 6 -15.89 4.15 -12.77
CA LYS A 6 -16.89 3.11 -13.04
C LYS A 6 -17.31 3.06 -14.50
N GLU A 7 -17.42 4.20 -15.18
CA GLU A 7 -17.69 4.23 -16.62
C GLU A 7 -16.59 3.53 -17.42
N ASN A 8 -15.31 3.75 -17.08
CA ASN A 8 -14.18 3.04 -17.70
C ASN A 8 -14.23 1.53 -17.42
N ILE A 9 -14.62 1.13 -16.20
CA ILE A 9 -14.78 -0.28 -15.85
C ILE A 9 -15.90 -0.94 -16.65
N LEU A 10 -17.06 -0.26 -16.77
CA LEU A 10 -18.20 -0.76 -17.54
C LEU A 10 -17.94 -0.81 -19.04
N ALA A 11 -17.07 0.07 -19.55
CA ALA A 11 -16.60 0.03 -20.93
C ALA A 11 -15.60 -1.11 -21.19
N GLY A 12 -15.04 -1.73 -20.14
CA GLY A 12 -14.05 -2.80 -20.23
C GLY A 12 -12.60 -2.32 -20.33
N ASP A 13 -12.32 -1.03 -20.08
CA ASP A 13 -10.96 -0.48 -20.14
C ASP A 13 -10.07 -1.00 -19.00
N ILE A 14 -10.68 -1.18 -17.82
CA ILE A 14 -10.03 -1.62 -16.58
C ILE A 14 -10.96 -2.53 -15.76
N PHE A 15 -10.38 -3.43 -14.98
CA PHE A 15 -11.10 -4.15 -13.92
C PHE A 15 -11.18 -3.34 -12.63
N GLN A 16 -10.11 -2.60 -12.32
CA GLN A 16 -9.97 -1.80 -11.11
C GLN A 16 -9.04 -0.59 -11.35
N VAL A 17 -9.33 0.52 -10.66
CA VAL A 17 -8.40 1.64 -10.49
C VAL A 17 -8.43 2.12 -9.04
N VAL A 18 -7.29 2.50 -8.49
CA VAL A 18 -7.16 2.99 -7.12
C VAL A 18 -7.04 4.50 -7.17
N LEU A 19 -8.10 5.21 -6.80
CA LEU A 19 -8.12 6.67 -6.75
C LEU A 19 -7.82 7.16 -5.34
N SER A 20 -7.14 8.30 -5.24
CA SER A 20 -6.69 8.87 -3.97
C SER A 20 -6.93 10.37 -3.88
N GLN A 21 -6.87 10.88 -2.65
CA GLN A 21 -6.94 12.30 -2.36
C GLN A 21 -5.97 12.66 -1.23
N ARG A 22 -5.49 13.90 -1.26
CA ARG A 22 -4.53 14.44 -0.30
C ARG A 22 -5.25 15.28 0.76
N PHE A 23 -4.90 15.03 2.01
CA PHE A 23 -5.29 15.81 3.17
C PHE A 23 -4.08 16.56 3.69
N THR A 24 -4.23 17.83 4.00
CA THR A 24 -3.15 18.69 4.49
C THR A 24 -3.57 19.36 5.78
N ARG A 25 -2.61 19.56 6.67
CA ARG A 25 -2.79 20.30 7.92
C ARG A 25 -1.49 20.99 8.30
N GLU A 26 -1.59 22.15 8.94
CA GLU A 26 -0.45 22.80 9.57
C GLU A 26 -0.24 22.31 11.01
N THR A 27 1.02 22.13 11.42
CA THR A 27 1.42 21.85 12.80
C THR A 27 2.84 22.36 13.04
N ASN A 28 3.13 22.70 14.31
CA ASN A 28 4.46 23.12 14.75
C ASN A 28 5.12 22.06 15.64
N VAL A 29 4.56 20.86 15.70
CA VAL A 29 5.12 19.75 16.47
C VAL A 29 6.41 19.27 15.83
N GLU A 30 7.37 18.90 16.68
CA GLU A 30 8.62 18.29 16.24
C GLU A 30 8.35 17.02 15.41
N PRO A 31 8.90 16.90 14.19
CA PRO A 31 8.61 15.78 13.28
C PRO A 31 8.78 14.39 13.89
N PHE A 32 9.77 14.22 14.77
CA PHE A 32 10.03 12.94 15.41
C PHE A 32 8.95 12.55 16.43
N ASP A 33 8.30 13.51 17.08
CA ASP A 33 7.19 13.23 18.01
C ASP A 33 5.93 12.78 17.26
N VAL A 34 5.71 13.30 16.05
CA VAL A 34 4.68 12.76 15.14
C VAL A 34 4.95 11.28 14.84
N TYR A 35 6.18 10.91 14.49
CA TYR A 35 6.54 9.52 14.26
C TYR A 35 6.34 8.64 15.51
N ARG A 36 6.72 9.13 16.70
CA ARG A 36 6.49 8.41 17.97
C ARG A 36 5.01 8.15 18.22
N ALA A 37 4.16 9.13 17.93
CA ALA A 37 2.71 8.98 18.04
C ALA A 37 2.16 7.95 17.03
N VAL A 38 2.61 7.99 15.76
CA VAL A 38 2.24 6.99 14.75
C VAL A 38 2.62 5.58 15.21
N ARG A 39 3.85 5.40 15.70
CA ARG A 39 4.35 4.10 16.19
C ARG A 39 3.52 3.54 17.34
N ARG A 40 2.99 4.40 18.21
CA ARG A 40 2.15 4.00 19.34
C ARG A 40 0.74 3.63 18.91
N LEU A 41 0.14 4.41 18.00
CA LEU A 41 -1.26 4.23 17.60
C LEU A 41 -1.45 3.13 16.57
N ASN A 42 -0.52 3.03 15.62
CA ASN A 42 -0.64 2.16 14.45
C ASN A 42 0.70 1.44 14.20
N PRO A 43 1.13 0.49 15.06
CA PRO A 43 2.32 -0.31 14.76
C PRO A 43 2.08 -1.19 13.53
N SER A 44 3.06 -1.26 12.63
CA SER A 44 3.04 -2.10 11.43
C SER A 44 4.41 -2.74 11.19
N PRO A 45 4.53 -3.72 10.26
CA PRO A 45 5.81 -4.34 9.94
C PRO A 45 6.86 -3.34 9.40
N TYR A 46 6.42 -2.26 8.75
CA TYR A 46 7.31 -1.25 8.18
C TYR A 46 7.05 0.12 8.78
N MET A 47 7.80 0.42 9.84
CA MET A 47 7.86 1.74 10.47
C MET A 47 9.09 2.48 9.97
N PHE A 48 8.93 3.74 9.56
CA PHE A 48 10.07 4.54 9.09
C PHE A 48 9.92 6.02 9.41
N PHE A 49 11.06 6.66 9.58
CA PHE A 49 11.22 8.10 9.73
C PHE A 49 12.48 8.52 8.97
N PHE A 50 12.32 9.40 7.99
CA PHE A 50 13.41 10.03 7.27
C PHE A 50 13.33 11.52 7.50
N ASP A 51 14.39 12.07 8.09
CA ASP A 51 14.62 13.51 8.15
C ASP A 51 15.61 13.87 7.05
N PHE A 52 15.15 14.64 6.07
CA PHE A 52 15.96 15.11 4.95
C PHE A 52 16.60 16.47 5.24
N GLY A 53 16.42 17.02 6.45
CA GLY A 53 16.87 18.35 6.82
C GLY A 53 16.13 19.43 6.03
N THR A 54 16.84 20.51 5.71
CA THR A 54 16.29 21.61 4.92
C THR A 54 16.51 21.37 3.42
N VAL A 55 15.42 21.28 2.66
CA VAL A 55 15.41 21.15 1.21
C VAL A 55 14.64 22.33 0.62
N ASP A 56 15.22 23.03 -0.35
CA ASP A 56 14.64 24.24 -0.96
C ASP A 56 14.21 25.32 0.05
N GLY A 57 14.94 25.44 1.18
CA GLY A 57 14.67 26.43 2.21
C GLY A 57 13.65 26.01 3.27
N GLU A 58 13.08 24.80 3.19
CA GLU A 58 12.11 24.29 4.16
C GLU A 58 12.54 22.93 4.74
N PRO A 59 12.27 22.63 6.01
CA PRO A 59 12.40 21.28 6.55
C PRO A 59 11.58 20.28 5.72
N LEU A 60 12.14 19.12 5.42
CA LEU A 60 11.47 18.02 4.72
C LEU A 60 11.65 16.72 5.49
N TYR A 61 10.55 16.05 5.80
CA TYR A 61 10.59 14.74 6.43
C TYR A 61 9.48 13.82 5.91
N LEU A 62 9.72 12.52 6.07
CA LEU A 62 8.79 11.45 5.74
C LEU A 62 8.64 10.54 6.96
N CYS A 63 7.41 10.29 7.41
CA CYS A 63 7.17 9.32 8.47
C CYS A 63 5.99 8.41 8.12
N GLY A 64 6.09 7.12 8.43
CA GLY A 64 5.08 6.17 8.00
C GLY A 64 5.02 4.88 8.80
N SER A 65 3.90 4.20 8.61
CA SER A 65 3.59 2.89 9.18
C SER A 65 2.88 2.05 8.12
N SER A 66 3.68 1.53 7.18
CA SER A 66 3.15 0.78 6.04
C SER A 66 2.82 -0.66 6.43
N PRO A 67 1.57 -1.12 6.18
CA PRO A 67 1.17 -2.49 6.44
C PRO A 67 1.63 -3.47 5.35
N GLU A 68 2.09 -2.98 4.20
CA GLU A 68 2.22 -3.77 2.99
C GLU A 68 3.65 -3.73 2.44
N MET A 69 4.26 -4.92 2.35
CA MET A 69 5.52 -5.12 1.64
C MET A 69 5.29 -4.87 0.14
N PHE A 70 6.18 -4.10 -0.49
CA PHE A 70 6.13 -3.91 -1.94
C PHE A 70 6.85 -5.06 -2.63
N VAL A 71 8.18 -5.10 -2.57
CA VAL A 71 9.00 -6.18 -3.11
C VAL A 71 10.26 -6.37 -2.28
N ARG A 72 10.66 -7.63 -2.10
CA ARG A 72 11.86 -8.03 -1.39
C ARG A 72 12.75 -8.88 -2.28
N LEU A 73 14.07 -8.76 -2.11
CA LEU A 73 15.08 -9.62 -2.69
C LEU A 73 16.01 -10.11 -1.57
N GLU A 74 16.04 -11.43 -1.35
CA GLU A 74 16.96 -12.08 -0.41
C GLU A 74 17.78 -13.14 -1.17
N GLY A 75 19.10 -12.93 -1.22
CA GLY A 75 19.95 -13.69 -2.15
C GLY A 75 19.51 -13.49 -3.59
N ARG A 76 18.91 -14.53 -4.20
CA ARG A 76 18.32 -14.46 -5.54
C ARG A 76 16.80 -14.68 -5.54
N THR A 77 16.18 -14.78 -4.38
CA THR A 77 14.73 -14.97 -4.25
C THR A 77 14.05 -13.62 -4.20
N ALA A 78 13.35 -13.27 -5.27
CA ALA A 78 12.48 -12.12 -5.34
C ALA A 78 11.08 -12.51 -4.82
N SER A 79 10.47 -11.69 -3.97
CA SER A 79 9.15 -11.98 -3.45
C SER A 79 8.26 -10.74 -3.31
N LEU A 80 6.96 -11.00 -3.40
CA LEU A 80 5.86 -10.06 -3.24
C LEU A 80 4.85 -10.67 -2.27
N ARG A 81 4.10 -9.82 -1.59
CA ARG A 81 3.08 -10.26 -0.64
C ARG A 81 1.75 -9.53 -0.87
N PRO A 82 0.96 -9.95 -1.88
CA PRO A 82 -0.36 -9.39 -2.11
C PRO A 82 -1.25 -9.52 -0.87
N ILE A 83 -1.94 -8.42 -0.54
CA ILE A 83 -2.90 -8.34 0.56
C ILE A 83 -4.23 -7.84 0.00
N ALA A 84 -5.32 -8.52 0.28
CA ALA A 84 -6.68 -8.08 -0.02
C ALA A 84 -7.68 -8.56 1.03
N GLY A 85 -8.85 -7.94 1.02
CA GLY A 85 -9.93 -8.23 1.93
C GLY A 85 -9.62 -7.84 3.37
N THR A 86 -10.61 -7.30 4.05
CA THR A 86 -10.45 -6.83 5.43
C THR A 86 -11.64 -7.25 6.26
N ARG A 87 -11.38 -7.79 7.46
CA ARG A 87 -12.37 -7.90 8.54
C ARG A 87 -11.79 -7.34 9.84
N PRO A 88 -12.62 -6.75 10.72
CA PRO A 88 -12.19 -6.39 12.07
C PRO A 88 -11.79 -7.65 12.85
N ARG A 89 -11.00 -7.49 13.91
CA ARG A 89 -10.77 -8.60 14.86
C ARG A 89 -12.04 -8.93 15.65
N GLY A 90 -12.23 -10.21 15.93
CA GLY A 90 -13.33 -10.70 16.76
C GLY A 90 -13.15 -10.30 18.23
N LYS A 91 -14.27 -10.18 18.94
CA LYS A 91 -14.30 -9.92 20.39
C LYS A 91 -13.72 -11.06 21.24
N ASP A 92 -13.69 -12.26 20.67
CA ASP A 92 -13.18 -13.50 21.24
C ASP A 92 -12.67 -14.41 20.10
N ASN A 93 -11.97 -15.50 20.45
CA ASN A 93 -11.37 -16.40 19.45
C ASN A 93 -12.40 -17.03 18.51
N ALA A 94 -13.58 -17.39 19.01
CA ALA A 94 -14.62 -18.02 18.20
C ALA A 94 -15.19 -17.05 17.16
N ALA A 95 -15.46 -15.80 17.56
CA ALA A 95 -15.87 -14.73 16.66
C ALA A 95 -14.76 -14.38 15.65
N ASP A 96 -13.50 -14.37 16.09
CA ASP A 96 -12.34 -14.07 15.25
C ASP A 96 -12.14 -15.13 14.16
N ASP A 97 -12.30 -16.41 14.50
CA ASP A 97 -12.21 -17.50 13.55
C ASP A 97 -13.43 -17.55 12.61
N ALA A 98 -14.63 -17.20 13.10
CA ALA A 98 -15.81 -17.05 12.25
C ALA A 98 -15.62 -15.93 11.21
N LEU A 99 -15.08 -14.77 11.60
CA LEU A 99 -14.77 -13.67 10.68
C LEU A 99 -13.69 -14.05 9.66
N ALA A 100 -12.70 -14.85 10.06
CA ALA A 100 -11.68 -15.37 9.15
C ALA A 100 -12.28 -16.32 8.10
N GLN A 101 -13.18 -17.22 8.51
CA GLN A 101 -13.87 -18.13 7.58
C GLN A 101 -14.82 -17.36 6.65
N GLU A 102 -15.54 -16.37 7.17
CA GLU A 102 -16.38 -15.48 6.36
C GLU A 102 -15.56 -14.75 5.30
N LEU A 103 -14.42 -14.15 5.68
CA LEU A 103 -13.51 -13.46 4.76
C LEU A 103 -13.00 -14.39 3.67
N LEU A 104 -12.59 -15.62 4.02
CA LEU A 104 -12.12 -16.62 3.05
C LEU A 104 -13.23 -17.16 2.14
N ALA A 105 -14.49 -17.09 2.56
CA ALA A 105 -15.64 -17.54 1.79
C ALA A 105 -16.25 -16.44 0.92
N ASP A 106 -15.91 -15.17 1.15
CA ASP A 106 -16.43 -14.04 0.41
C ASP A 106 -15.99 -14.08 -1.06
N PRO A 107 -16.89 -14.33 -2.03
CA PRO A 107 -16.52 -14.50 -3.42
C PRO A 107 -15.93 -13.22 -4.04
N LYS A 108 -16.31 -12.04 -3.53
CA LYS A 108 -15.77 -10.76 -4.00
C LYS A 108 -14.30 -10.62 -3.59
N GLU A 109 -14.03 -10.78 -2.29
CA GLU A 109 -12.68 -10.64 -1.73
C GLU A 109 -11.72 -11.66 -2.33
N ARG A 110 -12.20 -12.89 -2.57
CA ARG A 110 -11.42 -13.92 -3.25
C ARG A 110 -11.07 -13.55 -4.69
N ALA A 111 -12.02 -13.02 -5.45
CA ALA A 111 -11.79 -12.64 -6.84
C ALA A 111 -10.77 -11.50 -6.94
N GLU A 112 -10.89 -10.48 -6.09
CA GLU A 112 -9.92 -9.38 -5.99
C GLU A 112 -8.53 -9.91 -5.61
N HIS A 113 -8.44 -10.79 -4.61
CA HIS A 113 -7.17 -11.36 -4.18
C HIS A 113 -6.47 -12.17 -5.27
N VAL A 114 -7.22 -12.99 -6.02
CA VAL A 114 -6.66 -13.77 -7.15
C VAL A 114 -6.09 -12.83 -8.21
N MET A 115 -6.80 -11.76 -8.54
CA MET A 115 -6.32 -10.76 -9.50
C MET A 115 -4.98 -10.14 -9.05
N LEU A 116 -4.84 -9.79 -7.77
CA LEU A 116 -3.59 -9.23 -7.24
C LEU A 116 -2.45 -10.25 -7.21
N VAL A 117 -2.74 -11.51 -6.90
CA VAL A 117 -1.77 -12.61 -6.99
C VAL A 117 -1.28 -12.77 -8.42
N ASP A 118 -2.18 -12.75 -9.40
CA ASP A 118 -1.81 -12.87 -10.81
C ASP A 118 -1.01 -11.66 -11.31
N LEU A 119 -1.34 -10.45 -10.84
CA LEU A 119 -0.53 -9.26 -11.10
C LEU A 119 0.88 -9.41 -10.53
N GLY A 120 1.01 -9.89 -9.30
CA GLY A 120 2.32 -10.18 -8.69
C GLY A 120 3.11 -11.25 -9.44
N ARG A 121 2.45 -12.33 -9.88
CA ARG A 121 3.07 -13.36 -10.73
C ARG A 121 3.54 -12.78 -12.06
N ASN A 122 2.75 -11.90 -12.68
CA ASN A 122 3.10 -11.25 -13.93
C ASN A 122 4.30 -10.30 -13.77
N ASP A 123 4.32 -9.55 -12.67
CA ASP A 123 5.41 -8.63 -12.32
C ASP A 123 6.74 -9.39 -12.12
N LEU A 124 6.75 -10.44 -11.29
CA LEU A 124 7.94 -11.28 -11.11
C LEU A 124 8.30 -12.05 -12.38
N GLY A 125 7.34 -12.52 -13.15
CA GLY A 125 7.56 -13.29 -14.39
C GLY A 125 8.39 -12.57 -15.44
N ARG A 126 8.43 -11.23 -15.43
CA ARG A 126 9.27 -10.43 -16.33
C ARG A 126 10.77 -10.56 -16.03
N VAL A 127 11.12 -10.73 -14.75
CA VAL A 127 12.50 -10.63 -14.24
C VAL A 127 13.02 -11.91 -13.58
N CYS A 128 12.16 -12.87 -13.29
CA CYS A 128 12.56 -14.17 -12.74
C CYS A 128 12.86 -15.21 -13.83
N GLU A 129 13.65 -16.22 -13.48
CA GLU A 129 13.94 -17.38 -14.31
C GLU A 129 12.64 -18.14 -14.63
N TYR A 130 12.53 -18.63 -15.87
CA TYR A 130 11.35 -19.37 -16.32
C TYR A 130 11.07 -20.57 -15.42
N GLY A 131 9.80 -20.78 -15.07
CA GLY A 131 9.37 -21.89 -14.22
C GLY A 131 9.66 -21.74 -12.73
N THR A 132 10.31 -20.63 -12.29
CA THR A 132 10.62 -20.43 -10.86
C THR A 132 9.57 -19.64 -10.10
N VAL A 133 8.73 -18.86 -10.80
CA VAL A 133 7.67 -18.06 -10.17
C VAL A 133 6.56 -18.98 -9.68
N ARG A 134 6.33 -18.98 -8.37
CA ARG A 134 5.31 -19.79 -7.69
C ARG A 134 4.60 -18.98 -6.60
N VAL A 135 3.41 -19.44 -6.24
CA VAL A 135 2.69 -18.96 -5.07
C VAL A 135 3.00 -19.94 -3.94
N SER A 136 3.84 -19.57 -2.97
CA SER A 136 4.24 -20.47 -1.88
C SER A 136 3.15 -20.62 -0.82
N ASP A 137 2.40 -19.54 -0.58
CA ASP A 137 1.28 -19.48 0.34
C ASP A 137 0.11 -18.80 -0.37
N PHE A 138 -1.07 -19.38 -0.29
CA PHE A 138 -2.25 -18.94 -1.02
C PHE A 138 -3.47 -18.90 -0.11
N PHE A 139 -4.18 -17.77 -0.07
CA PHE A 139 -5.40 -17.61 0.74
C PHE A 139 -5.18 -17.87 2.24
N THR A 140 -4.09 -17.33 2.81
CA THR A 140 -3.87 -17.39 4.25
C THR A 140 -4.46 -16.16 4.92
N VAL A 141 -5.16 -16.33 6.05
CA VAL A 141 -5.62 -15.19 6.86
C VAL A 141 -4.51 -14.78 7.80
N GLU A 142 -4.14 -13.50 7.72
CA GLU A 142 -3.15 -12.92 8.61
C GLU A 142 -3.81 -11.92 9.56
N LYS A 143 -3.55 -12.08 10.86
CA LYS A 143 -4.22 -11.32 11.93
C LYS A 143 -3.30 -10.20 12.43
N TYR A 144 -3.74 -8.95 12.25
CA TYR A 144 -3.11 -7.75 12.79
C TYR A 144 -3.82 -7.32 14.09
N SER A 145 -3.35 -6.24 14.73
CA SER A 145 -3.88 -5.77 16.01
C SER A 145 -5.38 -5.43 15.98
N HIS A 146 -5.86 -4.88 14.87
CA HIS A 146 -7.25 -4.39 14.74
C HIS A 146 -8.04 -5.00 13.59
N VAL A 147 -7.34 -5.62 12.64
CA VAL A 147 -7.93 -6.19 11.42
C VAL A 147 -7.26 -7.51 11.05
N MET A 148 -7.87 -8.26 10.15
CA MET A 148 -7.27 -9.40 9.47
C MET A 148 -7.41 -9.25 7.95
N HIS A 149 -6.48 -9.85 7.20
CA HIS A 149 -6.45 -9.78 5.74
C HIS A 149 -6.22 -11.16 5.11
N ILE A 150 -6.68 -11.32 3.86
CA ILE A 150 -6.24 -12.42 3.00
C ILE A 150 -4.86 -12.06 2.46
N VAL A 151 -3.92 -12.98 2.60
CA VAL A 151 -2.54 -12.80 2.19
C VAL A 151 -2.11 -14.00 1.36
N SER A 152 -1.31 -13.72 0.32
CA SER A 152 -0.58 -14.74 -0.44
C SER A 152 0.88 -14.33 -0.53
N HIS A 153 1.76 -15.31 -0.75
CA HIS A 153 3.18 -15.07 -0.98
C HIS A 153 3.54 -15.57 -2.37
N VAL A 154 4.08 -14.66 -3.19
CA VAL A 154 4.52 -14.96 -4.56
C VAL A 154 6.03 -14.77 -4.60
N GLU A 155 6.75 -15.79 -5.03
CA GLU A 155 8.20 -15.77 -5.08
C GLU A 155 8.73 -16.35 -6.39
N GLY A 156 9.93 -15.93 -6.77
CA GLY A 156 10.65 -16.48 -7.92
C GLY A 156 12.13 -16.18 -7.83
N LYS A 157 12.93 -16.84 -8.67
CA LYS A 157 14.38 -16.65 -8.68
C LYS A 157 14.76 -15.59 -9.70
N LEU A 158 15.34 -14.47 -9.27
CA LEU A 158 15.75 -13.37 -10.14
C LEU A 158 16.83 -13.82 -11.13
N LYS A 159 16.64 -13.54 -12.43
CA LYS A 159 17.57 -13.91 -13.51
C LYS A 159 19.00 -13.42 -13.21
N PRO A 160 20.06 -14.25 -13.32
CA PRO A 160 21.41 -13.92 -12.85
C PRO A 160 21.98 -12.57 -13.32
N GLU A 161 21.60 -12.11 -14.50
CA GLU A 161 22.02 -10.86 -15.12
C GLU A 161 21.29 -9.61 -14.58
N LEU A 162 20.23 -9.79 -13.80
CA LEU A 162 19.39 -8.72 -13.26
C LEU A 162 19.69 -8.43 -11.79
N THR A 163 19.40 -7.18 -11.42
CA THR A 163 19.64 -6.61 -10.09
C THR A 163 18.34 -6.30 -9.35
N ALA A 164 18.46 -5.91 -8.07
CA ALA A 164 17.34 -5.40 -7.28
C ALA A 164 16.63 -4.21 -7.94
N PHE A 165 17.36 -3.37 -8.69
CA PHE A 165 16.79 -2.22 -9.40
C PHE A 165 15.89 -2.66 -10.57
N ASP A 166 16.27 -3.70 -11.30
CA ASP A 166 15.46 -4.27 -12.38
C ASP A 166 14.17 -4.89 -11.82
N LEU A 167 14.27 -5.55 -10.67
CA LEU A 167 13.14 -6.10 -9.94
C LEU A 167 12.13 -5.02 -9.55
N VAL A 168 12.60 -3.93 -8.93
CA VAL A 168 11.74 -2.77 -8.60
C VAL A 168 11.11 -2.20 -9.87
N ARG A 169 11.89 -1.94 -10.91
CA ARG A 169 11.39 -1.36 -12.16
C ARG A 169 10.31 -2.23 -12.81
N ALA A 170 10.44 -3.55 -12.70
CA ALA A 170 9.43 -4.46 -13.19
C ALA A 170 8.16 -4.43 -12.34
N ALA A 171 8.26 -4.46 -11.01
CA ALA A 171 7.08 -4.52 -10.14
C ALA A 171 6.36 -3.17 -9.97
N PHE A 172 7.06 -2.04 -10.14
CA PHE A 172 6.57 -0.73 -9.73
C PHE A 172 5.60 -0.08 -10.74
N PRO A 173 4.55 0.63 -10.28
CA PRO A 173 4.02 0.62 -8.91
C PRO A 173 3.18 -0.64 -8.63
N ALA A 174 2.88 -0.92 -7.36
CA ALA A 174 2.03 -2.06 -7.01
C ALA A 174 0.60 -1.93 -7.54
N GLY A 175 -0.01 -3.06 -7.88
CA GLY A 175 -1.41 -3.14 -8.33
C GLY A 175 -2.41 -2.62 -7.29
N THR A 176 -2.15 -2.85 -6.00
CA THR A 176 -2.96 -2.42 -4.85
C THR A 176 -3.06 -0.90 -4.68
N VAL A 177 -2.19 -0.14 -5.35
CA VAL A 177 -2.21 1.33 -5.33
C VAL A 177 -2.38 1.94 -6.71
N SER A 178 -2.50 1.14 -7.77
CA SER A 178 -2.69 1.59 -9.14
C SER A 178 -3.99 1.04 -9.73
N GLY A 179 -4.01 -0.23 -10.08
CA GLY A 179 -5.18 -0.93 -10.63
C GLY A 179 -4.79 -2.02 -11.63
N ALA A 180 -5.78 -2.51 -12.36
CA ALA A 180 -5.62 -3.59 -13.33
C ALA A 180 -6.52 -3.35 -14.56
N PRO A 181 -6.01 -3.40 -15.81
CA PRO A 181 -4.59 -3.45 -16.19
C PRO A 181 -3.80 -2.22 -15.71
N LYS A 182 -2.56 -2.44 -15.22
CA LYS A 182 -1.75 -1.44 -14.50
C LYS A 182 -1.54 -0.13 -15.28
N VAL A 183 -1.13 -0.23 -16.55
CA VAL A 183 -0.84 0.95 -17.39
C VAL A 183 -2.09 1.80 -17.60
N ARG A 184 -3.20 1.19 -18.01
CA ARG A 184 -4.46 1.90 -18.24
C ARG A 184 -5.01 2.52 -16.96
N ALA A 185 -4.91 1.82 -15.83
CA ALA A 185 -5.30 2.37 -14.54
C ALA A 185 -4.47 3.62 -14.16
N MET A 186 -3.15 3.63 -14.45
CA MET A 186 -2.29 4.80 -14.20
C MET A 186 -2.63 6.00 -15.09
N GLU A 187 -3.01 5.77 -16.35
CA GLU A 187 -3.50 6.85 -17.24
C GLU A 187 -4.77 7.50 -16.65
N ILE A 188 -5.74 6.67 -16.23
CA ILE A 188 -6.97 7.15 -15.60
C ILE A 188 -6.69 7.89 -14.29
N ILE A 189 -5.72 7.43 -13.49
CA ILE A 189 -5.26 8.14 -12.29
C ILE A 189 -4.74 9.54 -12.67
N ALA A 190 -3.88 9.63 -13.69
CA ALA A 190 -3.31 10.89 -14.14
C ALA A 190 -4.38 11.86 -14.68
N ASP A 191 -5.43 11.34 -15.31
CA ASP A 191 -6.54 12.15 -15.84
C ASP A 191 -7.50 12.64 -14.74
N LEU A 192 -7.68 11.85 -13.67
CA LEU A 192 -8.70 12.10 -12.65
C LEU A 192 -8.19 12.75 -11.36
N GLU A 193 -6.93 12.49 -10.96
CA GLU A 193 -6.35 13.10 -9.77
C GLU A 193 -5.82 14.50 -10.08
N PRO A 194 -6.02 15.49 -9.19
CA PRO A 194 -5.64 16.88 -9.47
C PRO A 194 -4.12 17.12 -9.43
N ASP A 195 -3.37 16.25 -8.73
CA ASP A 195 -1.96 16.44 -8.43
C ASP A 195 -1.17 15.15 -8.63
N ALA A 196 0.12 15.28 -8.94
CA ALA A 196 1.05 14.16 -8.87
C ALA A 196 1.13 13.62 -7.43
N ARG A 197 1.20 12.29 -7.30
CA ARG A 197 1.18 11.58 -6.00
C ARG A 197 2.41 11.81 -5.13
N GLY A 198 3.54 12.23 -5.71
CA GLY A 198 4.79 12.39 -4.97
C GLY A 198 5.22 11.08 -4.31
N ALA A 199 5.43 11.10 -2.99
CA ALA A 199 5.79 9.90 -2.24
C ALA A 199 4.64 8.87 -2.15
N TYR A 200 3.38 9.30 -2.20
CA TYR A 200 2.24 8.40 -2.05
C TYR A 200 2.19 7.34 -3.14
N ALA A 201 1.86 6.09 -2.77
CA ALA A 201 1.87 4.94 -3.66
C ALA A 201 3.25 4.61 -4.27
N GLY A 202 4.30 5.29 -3.81
CA GLY A 202 5.69 4.95 -4.07
C GLY A 202 6.17 3.78 -3.21
N MET A 203 7.48 3.73 -2.97
CA MET A 203 8.09 2.73 -2.09
C MET A 203 9.06 3.38 -1.10
N VAL A 204 9.24 2.73 0.04
CA VAL A 204 10.23 3.07 1.06
C VAL A 204 10.98 1.81 1.45
N GLY A 205 12.30 1.87 1.59
CA GLY A 205 13.10 0.70 1.91
C GLY A 205 14.59 0.94 1.72
N TYR A 206 15.35 -0.13 1.53
CA TYR A 206 16.79 -0.06 1.33
C TYR A 206 17.28 -1.00 0.23
N PHE A 207 18.48 -0.71 -0.26
CA PHE A 207 19.30 -1.57 -1.11
C PHE A 207 20.63 -1.84 -0.39
N GLY A 208 20.91 -3.10 -0.07
CA GLY A 208 22.13 -3.54 0.56
C GLY A 208 23.29 -3.67 -0.43
N PHE A 209 24.52 -3.52 0.06
CA PHE A 209 25.73 -3.73 -0.75
C PHE A 209 25.93 -5.19 -1.17
N ASP A 210 25.28 -6.12 -0.49
CA ASP A 210 25.20 -7.55 -0.80
C ASP A 210 24.14 -7.87 -1.87
N GLY A 211 23.42 -6.86 -2.35
CA GLY A 211 22.32 -7.00 -3.30
C GLY A 211 20.97 -7.34 -2.65
N ALA A 212 20.90 -7.49 -1.32
CA ALA A 212 19.64 -7.64 -0.63
C ALA A 212 18.81 -6.35 -0.75
N MET A 213 17.48 -6.48 -0.77
CA MET A 213 16.58 -5.34 -0.85
C MET A 213 15.30 -5.67 -0.12
N ASP A 214 14.79 -4.72 0.65
CA ASP A 214 13.50 -4.84 1.32
C ASP A 214 12.77 -3.51 1.25
N THR A 215 11.54 -3.54 0.75
CA THR A 215 10.74 -2.34 0.50
C THR A 215 9.28 -2.54 0.87
N CYS A 216 8.65 -1.47 1.32
CA CYS A 216 7.21 -1.37 1.55
C CYS A 216 6.58 -0.31 0.67
N LEU A 217 5.27 -0.37 0.50
CA LEU A 217 4.54 0.69 -0.18
C LEU A 217 4.48 1.95 0.69
N ALA A 218 4.67 3.11 0.06
CA ALA A 218 4.56 4.41 0.72
C ALA A 218 3.08 4.82 0.90
N ILE A 219 2.36 4.02 1.68
CA ILE A 219 0.98 4.25 2.15
C ILE A 219 0.99 4.40 3.67
N ARG A 220 -0.08 4.97 4.25
CA ARG A 220 -0.10 5.35 5.68
C ARG A 220 1.18 6.13 6.06
N THR A 221 1.45 7.13 5.24
CA THR A 221 2.68 7.91 5.25
C THR A 221 2.33 9.39 5.26
N MET A 222 3.05 10.14 6.10
CA MET A 222 3.01 11.59 6.19
C MET A 222 4.25 12.17 5.51
N VAL A 223 4.05 13.15 4.63
CA VAL A 223 5.11 14.00 4.09
C VAL A 223 4.96 15.37 4.75
N GLY A 224 5.96 15.76 5.53
CA GLY A 224 6.03 17.09 6.15
C GLY A 224 6.99 17.98 5.39
N ARG A 225 6.54 19.19 5.07
CA ARG A 225 7.33 20.24 4.43
C ARG A 225 7.02 21.59 5.10
N GLY A 226 8.03 22.22 5.68
CA GLY A 226 7.81 23.41 6.51
C GLY A 226 6.90 23.08 7.71
N ASN A 227 5.85 23.88 7.90
CA ASN A 227 4.81 23.64 8.91
C ASN A 227 3.66 22.75 8.39
N THR A 228 3.69 22.35 7.12
CA THR A 228 2.59 21.62 6.49
C THR A 228 2.87 20.13 6.45
N VAL A 229 1.94 19.35 6.97
CA VAL A 229 1.95 17.90 6.91
C VAL A 229 0.83 17.42 6.00
N SER A 230 1.18 16.53 5.08
CA SER A 230 0.25 15.93 4.13
C SER A 230 0.14 14.43 4.33
N VAL A 231 -1.08 13.91 4.24
CA VAL A 231 -1.42 12.49 4.19
C VAL A 231 -2.24 12.25 2.95
N GLN A 232 -1.85 11.29 2.12
CA GLN A 232 -2.64 10.88 0.96
C GLN A 232 -3.16 9.46 1.18
N ALA A 233 -4.42 9.24 0.83
CA ALA A 233 -5.08 7.95 1.00
C ALA A 233 -6.01 7.67 -0.18
N GLY A 234 -6.14 6.40 -0.54
CA GLY A 234 -6.93 5.94 -1.68
C GLY A 234 -7.77 4.71 -1.41
N ALA A 235 -8.67 4.44 -2.34
CA ALA A 235 -9.62 3.34 -2.33
C ALA A 235 -9.67 2.69 -3.71
N GLY A 236 -9.77 1.35 -3.74
CA GLY A 236 -9.89 0.56 -4.96
C GLY A 236 -11.30 0.66 -5.52
N ILE A 237 -11.43 1.17 -6.74
CA ILE A 237 -12.71 1.35 -7.41
C ILE A 237 -12.97 0.16 -8.33
N VAL A 238 -14.10 -0.50 -8.10
CA VAL A 238 -14.63 -1.63 -8.86
C VAL A 238 -16.04 -1.32 -9.36
N ALA A 239 -16.61 -2.19 -10.19
CA ALA A 239 -17.91 -1.98 -10.85
C ALA A 239 -19.07 -1.73 -9.86
N ASP A 240 -19.03 -2.33 -8.68
CA ASP A 240 -20.04 -2.21 -7.63
C ASP A 240 -19.73 -1.12 -6.60
N SER A 241 -18.59 -0.43 -6.69
CA SER A 241 -18.18 0.62 -5.74
C SER A 241 -19.23 1.70 -5.55
N ASN A 242 -19.43 2.13 -4.30
CA ASN A 242 -20.33 3.22 -3.92
C ASN A 242 -19.51 4.51 -3.68
N PRO A 243 -19.71 5.59 -4.47
CA PRO A 243 -18.88 6.80 -4.37
C PRO A 243 -18.73 7.39 -2.97
N THR A 244 -19.78 7.37 -2.16
CA THR A 244 -19.75 7.90 -0.80
C THR A 244 -18.98 6.98 0.14
N ALA A 245 -19.14 5.66 0.00
CA ALA A 245 -18.40 4.69 0.79
C ALA A 245 -16.89 4.76 0.52
N GLU A 246 -16.50 4.81 -0.77
CA GLU A 246 -15.08 4.89 -1.16
C GLU A 246 -14.44 6.19 -0.66
N PHE A 247 -15.16 7.32 -0.76
CA PHE A 247 -14.72 8.58 -0.17
C PHE A 247 -14.50 8.44 1.33
N GLN A 248 -15.48 7.89 2.06
CA GLN A 248 -15.37 7.73 3.50
C GLN A 248 -14.22 6.80 3.90
N GLU A 249 -13.94 5.77 3.11
CA GLU A 249 -12.80 4.88 3.33
C GLU A 249 -11.47 5.64 3.26
N THR A 250 -11.28 6.49 2.26
CA THR A 250 -10.06 7.32 2.16
C THR A 250 -9.92 8.28 3.34
N VAL A 251 -11.02 8.89 3.80
CA VAL A 251 -11.05 9.74 5.00
C VAL A 251 -10.66 8.93 6.24
N ASN A 252 -11.19 7.72 6.41
CA ASN A 252 -10.88 6.86 7.55
C ASN A 252 -9.38 6.46 7.56
N LYS A 253 -8.84 6.08 6.39
CA LYS A 253 -7.43 5.72 6.21
C LYS A 253 -6.50 6.90 6.53
N ALA A 254 -6.82 8.11 6.05
CA ALA A 254 -6.04 9.31 6.34
C ALA A 254 -6.15 9.74 7.81
N SER A 255 -7.35 9.68 8.38
CA SER A 255 -7.62 10.06 9.78
C SER A 255 -6.78 9.25 10.77
N ALA A 256 -6.50 7.98 10.48
CA ALA A 256 -5.64 7.15 11.33
C ALA A 256 -4.23 7.73 11.50
N MET A 257 -3.70 8.37 10.45
CA MET A 257 -2.39 9.05 10.49
C MET A 257 -2.51 10.45 11.10
N LEU A 258 -3.53 11.22 10.72
CA LEU A 258 -3.72 12.59 11.21
C LEU A 258 -3.96 12.65 12.73
N LYS A 259 -4.61 11.65 13.33
CA LYS A 259 -4.76 11.52 14.79
C LYS A 259 -3.42 11.45 15.53
N ALA A 260 -2.36 10.98 14.87
CA ALA A 260 -1.03 10.98 15.48
C ALA A 260 -0.50 12.40 15.71
N ILE A 261 -0.88 13.35 14.85
CA ILE A 261 -0.55 14.77 15.03
C ILE A 261 -1.27 15.32 16.26
N ASP A 262 -2.57 15.05 16.42
CA ASP A 262 -3.34 15.48 17.62
C ASP A 262 -2.71 14.98 18.91
N VAL A 263 -2.28 13.70 18.92
CA VAL A 263 -1.64 13.08 20.09
C VAL A 263 -0.26 13.70 20.34
N ALA A 264 0.50 14.00 19.30
CA ALA A 264 1.81 14.61 19.46
C ALA A 264 1.69 16.07 19.97
N GLU A 265 0.74 16.84 19.46
CA GLU A 265 0.41 18.19 19.95
C GLU A 265 -0.01 18.20 21.41
N SER A 266 -0.78 17.19 21.85
CA SER A 266 -1.26 17.09 23.24
C SER A 266 -0.18 16.66 24.24
N ASN A 267 0.94 16.12 23.77
CA ASN A 267 2.07 15.67 24.59
C ASN A 267 3.28 16.60 24.52
N SER A 268 3.16 17.73 23.81
CA SER A 268 4.20 18.76 23.62
C SER A 268 4.05 19.90 24.62
#